data_AF-A0A0L6U1Z7-F1
#
_entry.id   AF-A0A0L6U1Z7-F1
#
_cell.length_a   1.000
_cell.length_b   1.000
_cell.length_c   1.000
_cell.angle_alpha   90.00
_cell.angle_beta   90.00
_cell.angle_gamma   90.00
#
_symmetry.space_group_name_H-M   'P 1'
#
loop_
_entity.id
_entity.type
_entity.pdbx_description
1 polymer ?
#
loop_
_entity_poly.entity_id
_entity_poly.type
_entity_poly.pdbx_seq_one_letter_code
_entity_poly.pdbx_strand_id
1 'polypeptide(L)' 'MKRDKLLKLRKEKKLTQEQLSNLAGIKRNYYGLIENGLRNPSLDVAIKVAIALNESLESVFENDFDKQQ' A
#
# COMPACT_ATOMS: atom_id res chain seq x y z
N MET A 1 -5.69 -12.17 3.48
CA MET A 1 -6.81 -11.35 2.98
C MET A 1 -6.23 -10.21 2.17
N LYS A 2 -6.84 -9.85 1.04
CA LYS A 2 -6.39 -8.73 0.20
C LYS A 2 -6.60 -7.40 0.96
N ARG A 3 -5.71 -6.42 0.74
CA ARG A 3 -5.90 -5.06 1.29
C ARG A 3 -6.82 -4.28 0.36
N ASP A 4 -8.13 -4.48 0.50
CA ASP A 4 -9.13 -3.89 -0.40
C ASP A 4 -9.14 -2.36 -0.39
N LYS A 5 -8.84 -1.74 0.77
CA LYS A 5 -8.65 -0.28 0.89
C LYS A 5 -7.49 0.22 0.03
N LEU A 6 -6.32 -0.42 0.13
CA LEU A 6 -5.14 -0.09 -0.67
C LEU A 6 -5.40 -0.26 -2.18
N LEU A 7 -6.10 -1.33 -2.57
CA LEU A 7 -6.54 -1.54 -3.96
C LEU A 7 -7.46 -0.42 -4.44
N LYS A 8 -8.47 -0.06 -3.64
CA LYS A 8 -9.46 0.97 -3.96
C LYS A 8 -8.78 2.32 -4.18
N LEU A 9 -7.94 2.76 -3.23
CA LEU A 9 -7.22 4.03 -3.32
C LEU A 9 -6.33 4.11 -4.58
N ARG A 10 -5.61 3.03 -4.90
CA ARG A 10 -4.80 2.98 -6.12
C ARG A 10 -5.66 3.13 -7.38
N LYS A 11 -6.82 2.45 -7.41
CA LYS A 11 -7.74 2.48 -8.55
C LYS A 11 -8.45 3.83 -8.70
N GLU A 12 -8.81 4.49 -7.61
CA GLU A 12 -9.36 5.85 -7.61
C GLU A 12 -8.38 6.86 -8.22
N LYS A 13 -7.07 6.66 -7.98
CA LYS A 13 -6.00 7.47 -8.58
C LYS A 13 -5.61 7.01 -9.99
N LYS A 14 -6.33 6.04 -10.55
CA LYS A 14 -6.12 5.45 -11.89
C LYS A 14 -4.70 4.92 -12.13
N LEU A 15 -4.02 4.48 -11.07
CA LEU A 15 -2.66 3.96 -11.14
C LEU A 15 -2.65 2.45 -11.36
N THR A 16 -1.72 1.95 -12.17
CA THR A 16 -1.33 0.54 -12.18
C THR A 16 -0.48 0.20 -10.96
N GLN A 17 -0.30 -1.10 -10.66
CA GLN A 17 0.61 -1.53 -9.60
C GLN A 17 2.05 -1.10 -9.88
N GLU A 18 2.45 -1.07 -11.15
CA GLU A 18 3.77 -0.62 -11.60
C GLU A 18 3.97 0.88 -11.41
N GLN A 19 2.98 1.68 -11.82
CA GLN A 19 3.04 3.13 -11.63
C GLN A 19 3.13 3.50 -10.16
N LEU A 20 2.28 2.89 -9.32
CA LEU A 20 2.34 3.18 -7.88
C LEU A 20 3.64 2.69 -7.23
N SER A 21 4.16 1.52 -7.63
CA SER A 21 5.44 1.06 -7.11
C SER A 21 6.60 1.97 -7.51
N ASN A 22 6.57 2.52 -8.73
CA ASN A 22 7.57 3.48 -9.19
C ASN A 22 7.50 4.79 -8.41
N LEU A 23 6.29 5.32 -8.17
CA LEU A 23 6.08 6.50 -7.33
C LEU A 23 6.55 6.29 -5.88
N ALA A 24 6.30 5.11 -5.32
CA ALA A 24 6.73 4.74 -3.98
C ALA A 24 8.23 4.34 -3.90
N GLY A 25 8.95 4.26 -5.03
CA GLY A 25 10.35 3.84 -5.05
C GLY A 25 10.58 2.40 -4.60
N ILE A 26 9.63 1.49 -4.85
CA ILE A 26 9.72 0.07 -4.48
C ILE A 26 9.52 -0.85 -5.69
N LYS A 27 9.92 -2.11 -5.56
CA LYS A 27 9.72 -3.10 -6.64
C LYS A 27 8.22 -3.41 -6.83
N ARG A 28 7.76 -3.44 -8.08
CA ARG A 28 6.37 -3.78 -8.45
C ARG A 28 5.88 -5.09 -7.84
N ASN A 29 6.71 -6.14 -7.86
CA ASN A 29 6.36 -7.43 -7.28
C ASN A 29 6.12 -7.32 -5.77
N TYR A 30 6.93 -6.54 -5.06
CA TYR A 30 6.80 -6.33 -3.63
C TYR A 30 5.54 -5.54 -3.29
N TYR A 31 5.23 -4.48 -4.05
CA TYR A 31 3.94 -3.79 -3.94
C TYR A 31 2.76 -4.74 -4.13
N GLY A 32 2.82 -5.62 -5.14
CA GLY A 32 1.78 -6.63 -5.38
C GLY A 32 1.57 -7.58 -4.20
N LEU A 33 2.64 -7.98 -3.50
CA LEU A 33 2.53 -8.80 -2.27
C LEU A 33 1.86 -8.03 -1.13
N ILE A 34 2.16 -6.73 -1.01
CA ILE A 34 1.53 -5.85 -0.01
C ILE A 34 0.05 -5.66 -0.32
N GLU A 35 -0.32 -5.31 -1.55
CA GLU A 35 -1.73 -5.11 -1.95
C GLU A 35 -2.56 -6.39 -1.77
N ASN A 36 -1.98 -7.56 -2.04
CA ASN A 36 -2.65 -8.84 -1.83
C ASN A 36 -2.66 -9.32 -0.37
N GLY A 37 -2.07 -8.57 0.56
CA GLY A 37 -2.01 -8.96 1.97
C GLY A 37 -1.11 -10.15 2.26
N LEU A 38 -0.24 -10.51 1.31
CA LEU A 38 0.70 -11.62 1.43
C LEU A 38 1.98 -11.21 2.15
N ARG A 39 2.24 -9.90 2.26
CA ARG A 39 3.38 -9.35 2.98
C ARG A 39 3.02 -8.08 3.71
N ASN A 40 3.56 -7.92 4.91
CA ASN A 40 3.48 -6.67 5.65
C ASN A 40 4.65 -5.78 5.25
N PRO A 41 4.40 -4.53 4.82
CA PRO A 41 5.47 -3.58 4.55
C PRO A 41 6.19 -3.17 5.86
N SER A 42 7.43 -2.74 5.75
CA SER A 42 8.05 -1.98 6.85
C SER A 42 7.38 -0.60 6.96
N LEU A 43 7.57 0.08 8.09
CA LEU A 43 7.04 1.43 8.30
C LEU A 43 7.46 2.41 7.19
N ASP A 44 8.75 2.40 6.81
CA ASP A 44 9.27 3.21 5.71
C ASP A 44 8.55 2.94 4.38
N VAL A 45 8.31 1.66 4.05
CA VAL A 45 7.61 1.28 2.81
C VAL A 45 6.14 1.69 2.87
N ALA A 46 5.49 1.53 4.04
CA ALA A 46 4.12 1.93 4.23
C ALA A 46 3.96 3.45 4.06
N ILE A 47 4.87 4.24 4.64
CA ILE A 47 4.91 5.70 4.47
C ILE A 47 5.11 6.08 3.00
N LYS A 48 6.06 5.45 2.30
CA LYS A 48 6.29 5.70 0.86
C LYS A 48 5.05 5.41 0.01
N VAL A 49 4.35 4.32 0.28
CA VAL A 49 3.10 3.98 -0.42
C VAL A 49 2.01 5.00 -0.12
N ALA A 50 1.88 5.44 1.12
CA ALA A 50 0.91 6.46 1.51
C ALA A 50 1.19 7.81 0.83
N ILE A 51 2.46 8.26 0.80
CA ILE A 51 2.89 9.46 0.09
C ILE A 51 2.64 9.34 -1.42
N ALA A 52 2.96 8.20 -2.02
CA ALA A 52 2.73 7.95 -3.44
C ALA A 52 1.23 7.92 -3.81
N LEU A 53 0.38 7.56 -2.85
CA LEU A 53 -1.05 7.71 -2.94
C LEU A 53 -1.51 9.12 -2.56
N ASN A 54 -0.70 10.01 -1.99
CA ASN A 54 -1.18 11.27 -1.42
C ASN A 54 -2.35 11.04 -0.43
N GLU A 55 -2.16 10.09 0.48
CA GLU A 55 -3.07 9.72 1.56
C GLU A 55 -2.29 9.63 2.88
N SER A 56 -2.98 9.65 4.02
CA SER A 56 -2.33 9.38 5.32
C SER A 56 -2.00 7.90 5.49
N LEU A 57 -0.99 7.60 6.32
CA LEU A 57 -0.60 6.23 6.62
C LEU A 57 -1.76 5.45 7.23
N GLU A 58 -2.49 6.09 8.15
CA GLU A 58 -3.65 5.56 8.83
C GLU A 58 -4.73 5.20 7.82
N SER A 59 -5.06 6.09 6.87
CA SER A 59 -6.08 5.84 5.82
C SER A 59 -5.72 4.65 4.93
N VAL A 60 -4.44 4.46 4.63
CA VAL A 60 -4.00 3.37 3.73
C VAL A 60 -3.95 2.02 4.45
N PHE A 61 -3.59 2.03 5.74
CA PHE A 61 -3.24 0.83 6.51
C PHE A 61 -4.06 0.68 7.81
N GLU A 62 -5.31 1.17 7.84
CA GLU A 62 -6.22 1.18 9.01
C GLU A 62 -6.18 -0.13 9.81
N ASN A 63 -6.23 -1.29 9.13
CA ASN A 63 -6.30 -2.62 9.78
C ASN A 63 -4.94 -3.30 10.03
N ASP A 64 -3.81 -2.69 9.62
CA ASP A 64 -2.48 -3.29 9.82
C ASP A 64 -1.88 -2.96 11.19
N PHE A 65 -2.37 -1.91 11.85
CA PHE A 65 -1.90 -1.48 13.18
C PHE A 65 -2.75 -2.04 14.34
N ASP A 66 -3.93 -2.58 14.03
CA ASP A 66 -4.84 -3.19 15.02
C ASP A 66 -4.44 -4.61 15.45
N LYS A 67 -3.39 -5.19 14.85
CA LYS A 67 -2.86 -6.49 15.29
C LYS A 67 -1.85 -6.33 16.43
N GLN A 68 -2.34 -5.87 17.56
CA GLN A 68 -1.84 -6.29 18.87
C GLN A 68 -2.84 -7.26 19.49
N GLN A 69 -2.87 -8.51 19.01
CA GLN A 69 -3.35 -9.69 19.74
C GLN A 69 -2.51 -10.89 19.37
#